data_AF-A0A4Y7SNW0-F1
#
_entry.id   AF-A0A4Y7SNW0-F1
#
_cell.length_a   1.000
_cell.length_b   1.000
_cell.length_c   1.000
_cell.angle_alpha   90.00
_cell.angle_beta   90.00
_cell.angle_gamma   90.00
#
_symmetry.space_group_name_H-M   'P 1'
#
loop_
_entity.id
_entity.type
_entity.pdbx_description
1 polymer ?
#
loop_
_entity_poly.entity_id
_entity_poly.type
_entity_poly.pdbx_seq_one_letter_code
_entity_poly.pdbx_strand_id
1 'polypeptide(L)'
;MPWWMHISGGDIQALVGPTETGASYGPVEPLAEDLDITLPVVDLTITLVEAGYLGNSPEEPTMAISLKALDLYRVLCQRKPSFSFEAFAKVLCDLYQTPYRRQWHIALADAFDVFLTIKHSVHTCLAQALGRSLDNWWVMNSCPPCMYEQMGDLQVFLSDYWVDVPEVDHFMLEDIKLRDPEVPPATWDEEVVEEEGEQETIEKEEKGEVTECVRNWKAVQADSKKRTMEIFDETGWFACGCWHDLILAKYPLAIVNWALEVLGDRLRIGYDIGCAFQGTVMSTTLGKKFAKSKLRSCINVYHGYVHNFACQCTNHPNNIEGCGIEDLKTMEQFVSASNATASSIRYTLKYHWHMLLDLFLQQSDKDKYSHLGLMIQNNYRQALNIIQQSTPLLDDILQQMGAKREDLDTWQHDQAQYFATLGKEPEADIHKVAYVELLQEMEAAEKAANSKTKGFLSTVPGDWDPSQGGQTYNGELSRTWKLKTERQWVCQKLNQLTREVIEMELKMGITT
;
A
#
# COMPACT_ATOMS: atom_id res chain seq x y z
N MET A 1 -17.76 -1.41 40.83
CA MET A 1 -17.99 -2.66 40.07
C MET A 1 -16.63 -3.19 39.63
N PRO A 2 -16.26 -4.44 39.96
CA PRO A 2 -15.08 -5.09 39.42
C PRO A 2 -15.23 -5.31 37.91
N TRP A 3 -14.11 -5.42 37.19
CA TRP A 3 -14.12 -5.55 35.73
C TRP A 3 -14.21 -7.01 35.27
N TRP A 4 -14.00 -7.96 36.18
CA TRP A 4 -14.22 -9.40 36.02
C TRP A 4 -14.51 -10.09 37.37
N MET A 5 -15.03 -11.32 37.33
CA MET A 5 -15.41 -12.16 38.47
C MET A 5 -15.00 -13.61 38.20
N HIS A 6 -14.61 -14.34 39.25
CA HIS A 6 -14.39 -15.79 39.18
C HIS A 6 -15.62 -16.51 39.74
N ILE A 7 -16.06 -17.57 39.06
CA ILE A 7 -17.23 -18.35 39.45
C ILE A 7 -16.77 -19.75 39.84
N SER A 8 -17.10 -20.20 41.05
CA SER A 8 -16.76 -21.55 41.50
C SER A 8 -17.81 -22.10 42.46
N GLY A 9 -18.45 -23.21 42.09
CA GLY A 9 -19.34 -23.95 43.00
C GLY A 9 -20.69 -23.28 43.29
N GLY A 10 -21.11 -22.31 42.48
CA GLY A 10 -22.30 -21.49 42.71
C GLY A 10 -22.01 -20.12 43.35
N ASP A 11 -20.83 -19.94 43.95
CA ASP A 11 -20.41 -18.67 44.53
C ASP A 11 -19.72 -17.78 43.48
N ILE A 12 -20.11 -16.51 43.45
CA ILE A 12 -19.52 -15.46 42.61
C ILE A 12 -18.52 -14.67 43.45
N GLN A 13 -17.22 -14.86 43.20
CA GLN A 13 -16.18 -14.06 43.86
C GLN A 13 -15.72 -12.91 42.97
N ALA A 14 -16.06 -11.68 43.39
CA ALA A 14 -15.50 -10.46 42.85
C ALA A 14 -14.00 -10.38 43.17
N LEU A 15 -13.16 -10.30 42.13
CA LEU A 15 -11.77 -9.85 42.31
C LEU A 15 -11.82 -8.35 42.62
N VAL A 16 -11.61 -8.00 43.89
CA VAL A 16 -11.79 -6.64 44.42
C VAL A 16 -10.76 -5.69 43.78
N GLY A 17 -11.23 -4.52 43.31
CA GLY A 17 -10.36 -3.48 42.77
C GLY A 17 -9.58 -2.74 43.88
N PRO A 18 -8.62 -1.87 43.53
CA PRO A 18 -7.80 -1.17 44.52
C PRO A 18 -8.66 -0.31 45.46
N THR A 19 -8.51 -0.54 46.75
CA THR A 19 -9.12 0.29 47.79
C THR A 19 -8.47 1.66 47.85
N GLU A 20 -9.27 2.73 47.73
CA GLU A 20 -8.80 4.10 47.94
C GLU A 20 -8.50 4.38 49.42
N THR A 21 -7.30 4.06 49.89
CA THR A 21 -6.77 4.65 51.14
C THR A 21 -5.27 4.90 51.07
N GLY A 22 -4.92 6.18 50.87
CA GLY A 22 -3.66 6.69 51.41
C GLY A 22 -3.81 7.03 52.89
N ALA A 23 -2.71 6.89 53.64
CA ALA A 23 -2.49 7.31 55.03
C ALA A 23 -3.02 6.43 56.21
N SER A 24 -2.04 6.11 57.07
CA SER A 24 -2.11 5.85 58.54
C SER A 24 -2.83 4.62 59.12
N TYR A 25 -2.01 3.81 59.82
CA TYR A 25 -2.26 2.91 60.94
C TYR A 25 -3.67 2.80 61.56
N GLY A 26 -4.22 1.59 61.52
CA GLY A 26 -5.26 1.08 62.42
C GLY A 26 -5.81 -0.26 61.87
N PRO A 27 -6.10 -1.28 62.72
CA PRO A 27 -6.81 -2.46 62.25
C PRO A 27 -8.28 -2.11 62.06
N VAL A 28 -8.68 -1.80 60.83
CA VAL A 28 -10.08 -1.65 60.45
C VAL A 28 -10.60 -3.04 60.07
N GLU A 29 -11.70 -3.46 60.67
CA GLU A 29 -12.37 -4.72 60.35
C GLU A 29 -12.76 -4.74 58.86
N PRO A 30 -12.62 -5.89 58.16
CA PRO A 30 -13.03 -5.96 56.76
C PRO A 30 -14.56 -5.87 56.69
N LEU A 31 -15.07 -4.72 56.25
CA LEU A 31 -16.38 -4.62 55.63
C LEU A 31 -16.33 -5.36 54.29
N ALA A 32 -16.45 -6.68 54.37
CA ALA A 32 -16.94 -7.47 53.26
C ALA A 32 -18.39 -7.04 53.02
N GLU A 33 -18.58 -6.06 52.13
CA GLU A 33 -19.78 -6.05 51.31
C GLU A 33 -19.66 -7.23 50.35
N ASP A 34 -19.91 -8.42 50.88
CA ASP A 34 -20.20 -9.61 50.09
C ASP A 34 -21.36 -9.23 49.18
N LEU A 35 -21.07 -9.12 47.88
CA LEU A 35 -22.10 -8.96 46.87
C LEU A 35 -22.75 -10.34 46.72
N ASP A 36 -23.57 -10.71 47.71
CA ASP A 36 -24.23 -12.00 47.84
C ASP A 36 -25.36 -12.10 46.81
N ILE A 37 -24.96 -12.27 45.55
CA ILE A 37 -25.88 -12.40 44.42
C ILE A 37 -26.47 -13.82 44.46
N THR A 38 -27.38 -14.05 45.39
CA THR A 38 -28.21 -15.26 45.46
C THR A 38 -29.23 -15.26 44.32
N LEU A 39 -28.73 -15.59 43.13
CA LEU A 39 -29.51 -15.56 41.91
C LEU A 39 -30.54 -16.70 41.87
N PRO A 40 -31.81 -16.40 41.56
CA PRO A 40 -32.79 -17.46 41.28
C PRO A 40 -32.36 -18.24 40.03
N VAL A 41 -32.82 -19.49 39.93
CA VAL A 41 -32.53 -20.39 38.80
C VAL A 41 -33.35 -19.98 37.55
N VAL A 42 -33.13 -18.76 37.10
CA VAL A 42 -33.40 -18.27 35.76
C VAL A 42 -32.03 -18.14 35.10
N ASP A 43 -31.91 -18.58 33.85
CA ASP A 43 -30.67 -18.66 33.06
C ASP A 43 -29.54 -17.74 33.56
N LEU A 44 -28.50 -18.37 34.12
CA LEU A 44 -27.35 -17.69 34.73
C LEU A 44 -26.71 -16.68 33.77
N THR A 45 -26.74 -17.00 32.47
CA THR A 45 -26.21 -16.18 31.38
C THR A 45 -26.98 -14.86 31.25
N ILE A 46 -28.32 -14.91 31.24
CA ILE A 46 -29.18 -13.72 31.18
C ILE A 46 -28.91 -12.84 32.41
N THR A 47 -28.85 -13.47 33.58
CA THR A 47 -28.74 -12.77 34.85
C THR A 47 -27.37 -12.10 35.05
N LEU A 48 -26.29 -12.73 34.55
CA LEU A 48 -24.97 -12.10 34.45
C LEU A 48 -25.02 -10.86 33.53
N VAL A 49 -25.69 -10.95 32.38
CA VAL A 49 -25.81 -9.83 31.42
C VAL A 49 -26.62 -8.67 32.01
N GLU A 50 -27.71 -8.94 32.73
CA GLU A 50 -28.46 -7.94 33.49
C GLU A 50 -27.60 -7.26 34.58
N ALA A 51 -26.73 -8.02 35.24
CA ALA A 51 -25.74 -7.48 36.19
C ALA A 51 -24.57 -6.72 35.51
N GLY A 52 -24.49 -6.72 34.18
CA GLY A 52 -23.46 -6.02 33.41
C GLY A 52 -22.18 -6.83 33.15
N TYR A 53 -22.25 -8.17 33.23
CA TYR A 53 -21.16 -9.11 32.98
C TYR A 53 -21.52 -10.11 31.89
N LEU A 54 -20.52 -10.73 31.28
CA LEU A 54 -20.68 -11.78 30.29
C LEU A 54 -19.80 -12.97 30.66
N GLY A 55 -20.40 -14.16 30.74
CA GLY A 55 -19.69 -15.40 31.02
C GLY A 55 -18.74 -15.79 29.88
N ASN A 56 -17.66 -16.50 30.21
CA ASN A 56 -16.77 -17.11 29.22
C ASN A 56 -17.33 -18.41 28.59
N SER A 57 -18.45 -18.91 29.11
CA SER A 57 -19.20 -20.07 28.60
C SER A 57 -20.70 -19.85 28.86
N PRO A 58 -21.60 -20.24 27.94
CA PRO A 58 -23.04 -20.09 28.14
C PRO A 58 -23.65 -21.14 29.08
N GLU A 59 -23.03 -22.33 29.22
CA GLU A 59 -23.60 -23.41 30.03
C GLU A 59 -23.02 -23.43 31.46
N GLU A 60 -21.69 -23.33 31.57
CA GLU A 60 -20.96 -23.32 32.85
C GLU A 60 -19.90 -22.20 32.85
N PRO A 61 -20.30 -20.93 33.04
CA PRO A 61 -19.36 -19.83 33.13
C PRO A 61 -18.46 -20.00 34.36
N THR A 62 -17.16 -20.13 34.13
CA THR A 62 -16.12 -20.20 35.17
C THR A 62 -15.54 -18.83 35.50
N MET A 63 -15.78 -17.86 34.61
CA MET A 63 -15.37 -16.48 34.72
C MET A 63 -16.42 -15.59 34.05
N ALA A 64 -16.66 -14.41 34.60
CA ALA A 64 -17.51 -13.40 33.97
C ALA A 64 -16.73 -12.09 33.83
N ILE A 65 -16.82 -11.45 32.67
CA ILE A 65 -16.09 -10.22 32.34
C ILE A 65 -17.11 -9.10 32.13
N SER A 66 -16.88 -7.93 32.72
CA SER A 66 -17.82 -6.82 32.63
C SER A 66 -17.97 -6.33 31.19
N LEU A 67 -19.19 -6.00 30.78
CA LEU A 67 -19.48 -5.44 29.46
C LEU A 67 -18.72 -4.13 29.20
N LYS A 68 -18.37 -3.39 30.27
CA LYS A 68 -17.53 -2.19 30.21
C LYS A 68 -16.06 -2.51 29.89
N ALA A 69 -15.51 -3.62 30.40
CA ALA A 69 -14.18 -4.08 30.04
C ALA A 69 -14.12 -4.54 28.57
N LEU A 70 -15.14 -5.26 28.10
CA LEU A 70 -15.24 -5.71 26.71
C LEU A 70 -15.43 -4.52 25.75
N ASP A 71 -16.25 -3.52 26.09
CA ASP A 71 -16.37 -2.31 25.25
C ASP A 71 -15.11 -1.44 25.28
N LEU A 72 -14.39 -1.37 26.41
CA LEU A 72 -13.07 -0.74 26.44
C LEU A 72 -12.09 -1.48 25.52
N TYR A 73 -12.03 -2.81 25.58
CA TYR A 73 -11.15 -3.59 24.71
C TYR A 73 -11.50 -3.38 23.23
N ARG A 74 -12.80 -3.34 22.88
CA ARG A 74 -13.27 -2.99 21.53
C ARG A 74 -12.73 -1.63 21.06
N VAL A 75 -12.81 -0.60 21.91
CA VAL A 75 -12.28 0.74 21.62
C VAL A 75 -10.74 0.74 21.54
N LEU A 76 -10.06 -0.06 22.36
CA LEU A 76 -8.61 -0.24 22.30
C LEU A 76 -8.18 -0.91 20.99
N CYS A 77 -8.85 -1.97 20.53
CA CYS A 77 -8.58 -2.58 19.23
C CYS A 77 -8.84 -1.61 18.08
N GLN A 78 -9.94 -0.84 18.14
CA GLN A 78 -10.27 0.19 17.15
C GLN A 78 -9.17 1.27 17.05
N ARG A 79 -8.63 1.76 18.18
CA ARG A 79 -7.62 2.84 18.21
C ARG A 79 -6.16 2.37 18.18
N LYS A 80 -5.89 1.14 18.60
CA LYS A 80 -4.57 0.50 18.62
C LYS A 80 -4.71 -0.99 18.26
N PRO A 81 -4.83 -1.33 16.97
CA PRO A 81 -5.06 -2.72 16.54
C PRO A 81 -3.96 -3.72 16.94
N SER A 82 -2.76 -3.22 17.27
CA SER A 82 -1.64 -4.02 17.79
C SER A 82 -1.80 -4.47 19.25
N PHE A 83 -2.92 -4.16 19.91
CA PHE A 83 -3.13 -4.42 21.33
C PHE A 83 -3.87 -5.74 21.52
N SER A 84 -3.13 -6.78 21.94
CA SER A 84 -3.62 -8.16 21.98
C SER A 84 -4.45 -8.49 23.23
N PHE A 85 -5.22 -9.59 23.15
CA PHE A 85 -5.95 -10.15 24.28
C PHE A 85 -5.03 -10.46 25.47
N GLU A 86 -3.82 -10.99 25.23
CA GLU A 86 -2.83 -11.23 26.29
C GLU A 86 -2.36 -9.93 26.94
N ALA A 87 -2.15 -8.86 26.16
CA ALA A 87 -1.75 -7.56 26.70
C ALA A 87 -2.88 -6.96 27.56
N PHE A 88 -4.13 -7.02 27.11
CA PHE A 88 -5.26 -6.53 27.90
C PHE A 88 -5.49 -7.37 29.15
N ALA A 89 -5.44 -8.71 29.04
CA ALA A 89 -5.55 -9.61 30.18
C ALA A 89 -4.49 -9.28 31.24
N LYS A 90 -3.21 -9.10 30.85
CA LYS A 90 -2.14 -8.68 31.78
C LYS A 90 -2.41 -7.33 32.44
N VAL A 91 -2.87 -6.33 31.69
CA VAL A 91 -3.25 -5.02 32.26
C VAL A 91 -4.37 -5.18 33.29
N LEU A 92 -5.38 -6.01 33.04
CA LEU A 92 -6.40 -6.34 34.04
C LEU A 92 -5.78 -7.05 35.26
N CYS A 93 -4.90 -8.03 35.05
CA CYS A 93 -4.21 -8.73 36.16
C CYS A 93 -3.52 -7.75 37.11
N ASP A 94 -2.72 -6.84 36.56
CA ASP A 94 -1.93 -5.86 37.30
C ASP A 94 -2.83 -4.85 38.02
N LEU A 95 -3.92 -4.39 37.38
CA LEU A 95 -4.94 -3.54 38.01
C LEU A 95 -5.65 -4.22 39.21
N TYR A 96 -5.83 -5.54 39.14
CA TYR A 96 -6.39 -6.36 40.22
C TYR A 96 -5.36 -6.93 41.20
N GLN A 97 -4.07 -6.61 41.01
CA GLN A 97 -2.95 -7.17 41.80
C GLN A 97 -2.96 -8.72 41.82
N THR A 98 -3.41 -9.35 40.72
CA THR A 98 -3.52 -10.81 40.58
C THR A 98 -2.45 -11.34 39.63
N PRO A 99 -1.90 -12.54 39.86
CA PRO A 99 -0.91 -13.12 38.96
C PRO A 99 -1.54 -13.61 37.65
N TYR A 100 -1.06 -13.10 36.51
CA TYR A 100 -1.53 -13.51 35.18
C TYR A 100 -1.49 -15.03 34.98
N ARG A 101 -2.63 -15.61 34.58
CA ARG A 101 -2.74 -17.02 34.16
C ARG A 101 -3.01 -17.09 32.67
N ARG A 102 -2.32 -18.01 31.97
CA ARG A 102 -2.47 -18.17 30.50
C ARG A 102 -3.92 -18.41 30.07
N GLN A 103 -4.75 -19.08 30.87
CA GLN A 103 -6.17 -19.32 30.54
C GLN A 103 -7.03 -18.04 30.45
N TRP A 104 -6.58 -16.91 31.00
CA TRP A 104 -7.38 -15.69 31.09
C TRP A 104 -7.50 -14.91 29.78
N HIS A 105 -6.51 -14.96 28.88
CA HIS A 105 -6.65 -14.34 27.55
C HIS A 105 -7.61 -15.14 26.65
N ILE A 106 -7.78 -16.44 26.90
CA ILE A 106 -8.71 -17.31 26.17
C ILE A 106 -10.13 -16.95 26.59
N ALA A 107 -10.44 -17.01 27.88
CA ALA A 107 -11.75 -16.61 28.42
C ALA A 107 -12.15 -15.16 28.09
N LEU A 108 -11.17 -14.26 27.95
CA LEU A 108 -11.38 -12.90 27.45
C LEU A 108 -11.74 -12.87 25.96
N ALA A 109 -11.09 -13.68 25.11
CA ALA A 109 -11.43 -13.80 23.70
C ALA A 109 -12.84 -14.40 23.52
N ASP A 110 -13.13 -15.51 24.20
CA ASP A 110 -14.43 -16.20 24.14
C ASP A 110 -15.58 -15.24 24.50
N ALA A 111 -15.45 -14.50 25.61
CA ALA A 111 -16.44 -13.50 26.03
C ALA A 111 -16.50 -12.30 25.07
N PHE A 112 -15.38 -11.89 24.47
CA PHE A 112 -15.36 -10.78 23.51
C PHE A 112 -16.06 -11.12 22.20
N ASP A 113 -15.92 -12.36 21.71
CA ASP A 113 -16.56 -12.84 20.50
C ASP A 113 -18.09 -12.87 20.65
N VAL A 114 -18.58 -13.35 21.80
CA VAL A 114 -20.01 -13.29 22.15
C VAL A 114 -20.49 -11.85 22.29
N PHE A 115 -19.69 -10.96 22.90
CA PHE A 115 -20.02 -9.55 23.04
C PHE A 115 -20.14 -8.81 21.69
N LEU A 116 -19.22 -9.07 20.75
CA LEU A 116 -19.33 -8.53 19.39
C LEU A 116 -20.55 -9.09 18.64
N THR A 117 -20.85 -10.38 18.82
CA THR A 117 -22.06 -11.01 18.24
C THR A 117 -23.33 -10.30 18.74
N ILE A 118 -23.45 -10.07 20.05
CA ILE A 118 -24.57 -9.31 20.65
C ILE A 118 -24.63 -7.88 20.09
N LYS A 119 -23.48 -7.18 19.99
CA LYS A 119 -23.42 -5.83 19.40
C LYS A 119 -23.91 -5.81 17.96
N HIS A 120 -23.46 -6.76 17.12
CA HIS A 120 -23.89 -6.87 15.73
C HIS A 120 -25.40 -7.11 15.64
N SER A 121 -25.96 -8.08 16.38
CA SER A 121 -27.40 -8.33 16.43
C SER A 121 -28.21 -7.09 16.84
N VAL A 122 -27.74 -6.31 17.81
CA VAL A 122 -28.37 -5.04 18.21
C VAL A 122 -28.30 -4.00 17.07
N HIS A 123 -27.19 -3.89 16.36
CA HIS A 123 -27.06 -3.02 15.19
C HIS A 123 -28.02 -3.41 14.06
N THR A 124 -28.16 -4.70 13.76
CA THR A 124 -29.09 -5.23 12.75
C THR A 124 -30.54 -4.92 13.12
N CYS A 125 -30.94 -5.16 14.38
CA CYS A 125 -32.27 -4.81 14.88
C CYS A 125 -32.55 -3.29 14.80
N LEU A 126 -31.55 -2.44 15.11
CA LEU A 126 -31.67 -0.99 14.97
C LEU A 126 -31.80 -0.54 13.51
N ALA A 127 -31.09 -1.17 12.57
CA ALA A 127 -31.22 -0.89 11.15
C ALA A 127 -32.64 -1.23 10.64
N GLN A 128 -33.16 -2.41 10.99
CA GLN A 128 -34.53 -2.81 10.68
C GLN A 128 -35.57 -1.85 11.28
N ALA A 129 -35.47 -1.53 12.57
CA ALA A 129 -36.41 -0.64 13.26
C ALA A 129 -36.45 0.79 12.68
N LEU A 130 -35.34 1.25 12.11
CA LEU A 130 -35.21 2.57 11.48
C LEU A 130 -35.58 2.56 9.98
N GLY A 131 -36.10 1.45 9.44
CA GLY A 131 -36.46 1.32 8.02
C GLY A 131 -35.25 1.27 7.07
N ARG A 132 -34.06 1.02 7.61
CA ARG A 132 -32.75 1.02 6.93
C ARG A 132 -32.35 -0.37 6.43
N SER A 133 -33.34 -1.24 6.24
CA SER A 133 -33.20 -2.67 5.90
C SER A 133 -33.79 -3.05 4.55
N LEU A 134 -34.05 -2.06 3.68
CA LEU A 134 -34.37 -2.31 2.27
C LEU A 134 -33.06 -2.49 1.50
N ASP A 135 -33.05 -3.42 0.55
CA ASP A 135 -31.94 -3.58 -0.40
C ASP A 135 -31.60 -2.22 -1.03
N ASN A 136 -30.33 -1.82 -0.92
CA ASN A 136 -29.81 -0.54 -1.42
C ASN A 136 -30.38 0.73 -0.76
N TRP A 137 -31.03 0.67 0.42
CA TRP A 137 -31.60 1.86 1.08
C TRP A 137 -30.57 2.99 1.25
N TRP A 138 -29.38 2.65 1.73
CA TRP A 138 -28.31 3.61 1.99
C TRP A 138 -27.64 4.11 0.72
N VAL A 139 -27.42 3.24 -0.27
CA VAL A 139 -26.93 3.62 -1.61
C VAL A 139 -27.82 4.70 -2.22
N MET A 140 -29.14 4.60 -2.04
CA MET A 140 -30.11 5.56 -2.57
C MET A 140 -30.28 6.84 -1.73
N ASN A 141 -29.78 6.88 -0.48
CA ASN A 141 -30.01 7.99 0.47
C ASN A 141 -28.72 8.63 1.04
N SER A 142 -27.55 8.14 0.66
CA SER A 142 -26.22 8.64 1.05
C SER A 142 -25.36 8.99 -0.16
N CYS A 143 -24.16 9.53 0.05
CA CYS A 143 -23.22 9.86 -1.02
C CYS A 143 -22.78 8.58 -1.76
N PRO A 144 -22.96 8.45 -3.10
CA PRO A 144 -22.76 7.18 -3.80
C PRO A 144 -21.40 6.48 -3.55
N PRO A 145 -20.25 7.19 -3.51
CA PRO A 145 -18.97 6.53 -3.26
C PRO A 145 -18.75 6.05 -1.81
N CYS A 146 -19.65 6.34 -0.87
CA CYS A 146 -19.39 6.28 0.58
C CYS A 146 -20.05 5.11 1.32
N MET A 147 -19.77 3.87 0.89
CA MET A 147 -19.90 2.57 1.62
C MET A 147 -21.12 1.66 1.40
N TYR A 148 -20.88 0.36 1.71
CA TYR A 148 -21.68 -0.88 1.55
C TYR A 148 -22.95 -0.95 2.46
N GLU A 149 -23.90 -1.92 2.37
CA GLU A 149 -23.76 -3.40 2.37
C GLU A 149 -25.00 -4.16 1.76
N GLN A 150 -24.81 -5.46 1.46
CA GLN A 150 -25.79 -6.57 1.32
C GLN A 150 -25.07 -7.95 1.53
N MET A 151 -25.66 -9.10 1.92
CA MET A 151 -26.92 -9.43 2.65
C MET A 151 -27.06 -10.96 2.96
N GLY A 152 -27.20 -11.36 4.25
CA GLY A 152 -28.10 -12.47 4.67
C GLY A 152 -27.65 -13.96 4.87
N ASP A 153 -27.24 -14.29 6.12
CA ASP A 153 -27.51 -15.55 6.90
C ASP A 153 -26.94 -16.95 6.51
N LEU A 154 -25.89 -17.40 7.23
CA LEU A 154 -25.88 -18.59 8.13
C LEU A 154 -24.45 -18.95 8.61
N GLN A 155 -24.11 -18.63 9.87
CA GLN A 155 -22.88 -19.01 10.62
C GLN A 155 -21.53 -19.00 9.86
N VAL A 156 -21.10 -17.81 9.41
CA VAL A 156 -19.69 -17.47 9.10
C VAL A 156 -19.38 -16.12 9.74
N PHE A 157 -18.09 -15.76 9.94
CA PHE A 157 -17.71 -14.43 10.45
C PHE A 157 -18.26 -13.32 9.52
N LEU A 158 -19.22 -12.54 10.01
CA LEU A 158 -19.86 -11.45 9.29
C LEU A 158 -19.11 -10.13 9.50
N SER A 159 -18.82 -9.45 8.40
CA SER A 159 -18.27 -8.09 8.37
C SER A 159 -18.49 -7.50 6.99
N ASP A 160 -19.06 -6.29 6.96
CA ASP A 160 -19.53 -5.53 5.80
C ASP A 160 -18.42 -5.26 4.75
N TYR A 161 -17.17 -5.54 5.10
CA TYR A 161 -15.97 -5.34 4.28
C TYR A 161 -15.57 -6.56 3.46
N TRP A 162 -16.17 -7.74 3.62
CA TRP A 162 -15.75 -8.95 2.91
C TRP A 162 -16.77 -9.37 1.85
N VAL A 163 -16.31 -9.48 0.60
CA VAL A 163 -17.10 -10.07 -0.49
C VAL A 163 -17.06 -11.60 -0.39
N ASP A 164 -18.20 -12.21 -0.68
CA ASP A 164 -18.43 -13.65 -0.61
C ASP A 164 -17.60 -14.41 -1.66
N VAL A 165 -17.00 -15.53 -1.23
CA VAL A 165 -16.08 -16.32 -2.07
C VAL A 165 -16.73 -16.80 -3.39
N PRO A 166 -18.00 -17.26 -3.42
CA PRO A 166 -18.65 -17.65 -4.69
C PRO A 166 -18.81 -16.51 -5.71
N GLU A 167 -18.98 -15.26 -5.28
CA GLU A 167 -19.06 -14.10 -6.18
C GLU A 167 -17.69 -13.81 -6.82
N VAL A 168 -16.62 -14.05 -6.06
CA VAL A 168 -15.24 -13.87 -6.49
C VAL A 168 -14.83 -14.95 -7.48
N ASP A 169 -15.12 -16.21 -7.18
CA ASP A 169 -14.74 -17.36 -7.98
C ASP A 169 -15.34 -17.31 -9.39
N HIS A 170 -16.51 -16.68 -9.55
CA HIS A 170 -17.11 -16.39 -10.87
C HIS A 170 -16.16 -15.65 -11.82
N PHE A 171 -15.27 -14.81 -11.29
CA PHE A 171 -14.33 -14.02 -12.09
C PHE A 171 -12.92 -14.63 -12.20
N MET A 172 -12.64 -15.76 -11.54
CA MET A 172 -11.26 -16.22 -11.35
C MET A 172 -10.66 -17.07 -12.50
N LEU A 173 -11.39 -18.05 -13.07
CA LEU A 173 -10.71 -19.15 -13.79
C LEU A 173 -11.30 -19.68 -15.10
N GLU A 174 -12.53 -19.35 -15.51
CA GLU A 174 -13.13 -19.92 -16.74
C GLU A 174 -13.26 -18.94 -17.92
N ASP A 175 -13.48 -17.64 -17.65
CA ASP A 175 -13.71 -16.62 -18.68
C ASP A 175 -12.46 -15.79 -19.07
N ILE A 176 -11.37 -15.88 -18.31
CA ILE A 176 -10.17 -15.08 -18.59
C ILE A 176 -9.35 -15.76 -19.69
N LYS A 177 -9.44 -15.21 -20.91
CA LYS A 177 -8.46 -15.50 -21.98
C LYS A 177 -7.12 -14.84 -21.67
N LEU A 178 -6.35 -15.43 -20.77
CA LEU A 178 -4.96 -15.07 -20.55
C LEU A 178 -4.19 -15.25 -21.86
N ARG A 179 -3.62 -14.16 -22.39
CA ARG A 179 -2.42 -14.27 -23.21
C ARG A 179 -1.27 -14.47 -22.23
N ASP A 180 -0.66 -15.64 -22.26
CA ASP A 180 0.54 -15.90 -21.46
C ASP A 180 1.60 -14.82 -21.76
N PRO A 181 2.11 -14.12 -20.74
CA PRO A 181 3.30 -13.30 -20.91
C PRO A 181 4.47 -14.25 -21.16
N GLU A 182 5.08 -14.20 -22.35
CA GLU A 182 6.38 -14.83 -22.56
C GLU A 182 7.42 -14.10 -21.69
N VAL A 183 7.67 -14.67 -20.51
CA VAL A 183 8.75 -14.27 -19.61
C VAL A 183 10.03 -14.97 -20.11
N PRO A 184 11.04 -14.23 -20.60
CA PRO A 184 12.34 -14.82 -20.87
C PRO A 184 12.91 -15.38 -19.56
N PRO A 185 13.57 -16.55 -19.56
CA PRO A 185 14.18 -17.08 -18.35
C PRO A 185 15.14 -16.05 -17.76
N ALA A 186 15.00 -15.77 -16.47
CA ALA A 186 15.76 -14.75 -15.78
C ALA A 186 17.20 -15.22 -15.54
N THR A 187 18.07 -15.06 -16.55
CA THR A 187 19.52 -15.16 -16.42
C THR A 187 20.03 -13.96 -15.61
N TRP A 188 20.00 -14.09 -14.29
CA TRP A 188 20.93 -13.35 -13.43
C TRP A 188 22.27 -14.08 -13.46
N ASP A 189 23.35 -13.31 -13.57
CA ASP A 189 24.71 -13.85 -13.71
C ASP A 189 25.13 -14.66 -12.47
N GLU A 190 25.02 -15.98 -12.55
CA GLU A 190 25.98 -16.90 -11.93
C GLU A 190 26.84 -17.48 -13.06
N GLU A 191 28.17 -17.41 -12.92
CA GLU A 191 29.11 -17.99 -13.88
C GLU A 191 28.97 -19.53 -13.89
N VAL A 192 28.09 -20.03 -14.76
CA VAL A 192 28.05 -21.45 -15.12
C VAL A 192 28.49 -21.57 -16.57
N VAL A 193 29.71 -22.08 -16.76
CA VAL A 193 30.21 -22.49 -18.07
C VAL A 193 29.48 -23.78 -18.44
N GLU A 194 28.55 -23.72 -19.39
CA GLU A 194 28.00 -24.90 -20.06
C GLU A 194 28.26 -24.85 -21.57
N GLU A 195 28.51 -26.04 -22.12
CA GLU A 195 29.17 -26.26 -23.41
C GLU A 195 28.19 -26.15 -24.61
N GLU A 196 28.76 -26.03 -25.80
CA GLU A 196 28.02 -25.92 -27.06
C GLU A 196 27.12 -27.14 -27.32
N GLY A 197 25.82 -26.91 -27.59
CA GLY A 197 24.84 -27.99 -27.80
C GLY A 197 23.65 -27.60 -28.69
N GLU A 198 23.84 -27.76 -29.99
CA GLU A 198 22.87 -27.95 -31.10
C GLU A 198 21.64 -27.02 -31.26
N GLN A 199 21.46 -26.53 -32.49
CA GLN A 199 20.34 -25.70 -32.92
C GLN A 199 19.14 -26.56 -33.38
N GLU A 200 17.95 -26.32 -32.83
CA GLU A 200 16.70 -26.63 -33.53
C GLU A 200 15.91 -25.34 -33.83
N THR A 201 15.56 -25.17 -35.09
CA THR A 201 14.83 -24.01 -35.61
C THR A 201 13.32 -24.18 -35.41
N ILE A 202 12.71 -23.30 -34.60
CA ILE A 202 11.25 -23.16 -34.53
C ILE A 202 10.86 -21.80 -35.14
N GLU A 203 9.91 -21.84 -36.07
CA GLU A 203 9.45 -20.70 -36.85
C GLU A 203 8.73 -19.67 -35.95
N LYS A 204 9.08 -18.38 -36.08
CA LYS A 204 8.44 -17.30 -35.35
C LYS A 204 7.20 -16.80 -36.09
N GLU A 205 6.02 -17.12 -35.59
CA GLU A 205 4.81 -16.32 -35.88
C GLU A 205 4.86 -14.99 -35.09
N GLU A 206 4.36 -13.92 -35.70
CA GLU A 206 4.33 -12.57 -35.11
C GLU A 206 3.39 -12.49 -33.89
N LYS A 207 3.95 -12.61 -32.68
CA LYS A 207 3.21 -12.38 -31.42
C LYS A 207 3.35 -10.93 -30.94
N GLY A 208 2.22 -10.32 -30.61
CA GLY A 208 2.13 -8.92 -30.18
C GLY A 208 2.83 -8.64 -28.85
N GLU A 209 3.54 -7.52 -28.81
CA GLU A 209 4.39 -7.05 -27.73
C GLU A 209 3.67 -6.96 -26.36
N VAL A 210 4.22 -7.61 -25.34
CA VAL A 210 3.84 -7.33 -23.94
C VAL A 210 4.34 -5.92 -23.62
N THR A 211 3.43 -5.00 -23.29
CA THR A 211 3.78 -3.61 -23.01
C THR A 211 4.88 -3.54 -21.95
N GLU A 212 6.02 -2.94 -22.33
CA GLU A 212 7.23 -2.78 -21.52
C GLU A 212 6.96 -2.31 -20.07
N CYS A 213 5.95 -1.46 -19.87
CA CYS A 213 5.46 -1.03 -18.56
C CYS A 213 5.25 -2.17 -17.58
N VAL A 214 4.75 -3.33 -18.02
CA VAL A 214 4.48 -4.50 -17.17
C VAL A 214 5.77 -5.14 -16.63
N ARG A 215 6.89 -5.04 -17.37
CA ARG A 215 8.17 -5.65 -16.97
C ARG A 215 8.75 -5.05 -15.69
N ASN A 216 8.42 -3.82 -15.33
CA ASN A 216 8.96 -3.15 -14.13
C ASN A 216 8.18 -3.49 -12.85
N TRP A 217 7.01 -4.14 -12.93
CA TRP A 217 6.13 -4.38 -11.79
C TRP A 217 6.20 -5.80 -11.24
N LYS A 218 6.80 -5.96 -10.06
CA LYS A 218 6.86 -7.25 -9.32
C LYS A 218 5.50 -7.89 -9.08
N ALA A 219 4.43 -7.09 -8.99
CA ALA A 219 3.05 -7.56 -8.84
C ALA A 219 2.55 -8.37 -10.04
N VAL A 220 3.09 -8.15 -11.25
CA VAL A 220 2.73 -8.92 -12.46
C VAL A 220 3.77 -10.01 -12.77
N GLN A 221 5.02 -9.86 -12.31
CA GLN A 221 6.06 -10.89 -12.42
C GLN A 221 5.84 -12.13 -11.53
N ALA A 222 4.79 -12.16 -10.69
CA ALA A 222 4.59 -13.17 -9.65
C ALA A 222 4.16 -14.57 -10.16
N ASP A 223 4.07 -14.78 -11.48
CA ASP A 223 3.38 -15.94 -12.06
C ASP A 223 4.20 -17.25 -12.10
N SER A 224 5.47 -17.23 -11.66
CA SER A 224 6.37 -18.40 -11.66
C SER A 224 6.39 -19.23 -10.36
N LYS A 225 5.62 -18.85 -9.32
CA LYS A 225 5.58 -19.56 -8.02
C LYS A 225 4.15 -19.82 -7.53
N LYS A 226 3.35 -20.51 -8.35
CA LYS A 226 1.99 -21.01 -8.02
C LYS A 226 2.01 -22.18 -7.01
N ARG A 227 2.51 -21.93 -5.80
CA ARG A 227 2.33 -22.78 -4.59
C ARG A 227 1.83 -21.96 -3.38
N THR A 228 1.31 -20.76 -3.62
CA THR A 228 1.08 -19.74 -2.57
C THR A 228 -0.36 -19.20 -2.55
N MET A 229 -1.25 -19.66 -3.44
CA MET A 229 -2.63 -19.14 -3.52
C MET A 229 -3.40 -19.35 -2.20
N GLU A 230 -3.35 -20.57 -1.64
CA GLU A 230 -3.98 -20.90 -0.35
C GLU A 230 -3.51 -20.00 0.82
N ILE A 231 -2.26 -19.49 0.76
CA ILE A 231 -1.72 -18.57 1.77
C ILE A 231 -2.30 -17.16 1.56
N PHE A 232 -2.56 -16.75 0.32
CA PHE A 232 -3.20 -15.48 0.01
C PHE A 232 -4.71 -15.47 0.26
N ASP A 233 -5.39 -16.63 0.27
CA ASP A 233 -6.81 -16.72 0.68
C ASP A 233 -7.04 -16.38 2.17
N GLU A 234 -5.98 -16.44 2.99
CA GLU A 234 -6.02 -16.11 4.42
C GLU A 234 -5.21 -14.87 4.81
N THR A 235 -4.21 -14.47 4.01
CA THR A 235 -3.33 -13.33 4.35
C THR A 235 -3.34 -12.20 3.31
N GLY A 236 -3.97 -12.44 2.16
CA GLY A 236 -4.18 -11.44 1.11
C GLY A 236 -5.53 -10.75 1.26
N TRP A 237 -5.56 -9.46 0.95
CA TRP A 237 -6.78 -8.68 0.78
C TRP A 237 -6.55 -7.64 -0.32
N PHE A 238 -7.54 -7.46 -1.20
CA PHE A 238 -7.51 -6.39 -2.19
C PHE A 238 -8.48 -5.29 -1.74
N ALA A 239 -7.93 -4.21 -1.19
CA ALA A 239 -8.68 -3.02 -0.83
C ALA A 239 -8.80 -2.08 -2.04
N CYS A 240 -9.99 -1.51 -2.18
CA CYS A 240 -10.29 -0.32 -2.94
C CYS A 240 -10.74 0.76 -1.94
N GLY A 241 -10.77 2.02 -2.37
CA GLY A 241 -11.43 3.07 -1.62
C GLY A 241 -11.96 4.12 -2.56
N CYS A 242 -12.97 4.85 -2.10
CA CYS A 242 -13.45 6.02 -2.82
C CYS A 242 -12.51 7.22 -2.62
N TRP A 243 -12.74 8.30 -3.37
CA TRP A 243 -12.08 9.61 -3.20
C TRP A 243 -12.32 10.29 -1.84
N HIS A 244 -13.14 9.68 -0.98
CA HIS A 244 -13.37 10.13 0.39
C HIS A 244 -12.63 9.29 1.44
N ASP A 245 -11.71 8.42 0.99
CA ASP A 245 -10.88 7.50 1.77
C ASP A 245 -11.63 6.40 2.53
N LEU A 246 -12.87 6.09 2.14
CA LEU A 246 -13.68 5.01 2.73
C LEU A 246 -13.50 3.70 1.94
N ILE A 247 -13.43 2.56 2.64
CA ILE A 247 -12.83 1.31 2.13
C ILE A 247 -13.84 0.28 1.58
N LEU A 248 -13.60 -0.20 0.38
CA LEU A 248 -14.38 -1.25 -0.30
C LEU A 248 -13.46 -2.45 -0.58
N ALA A 249 -13.93 -3.69 -0.48
CA ALA A 249 -13.14 -4.89 -0.80
C ALA A 249 -13.90 -5.79 -1.79
N LYS A 250 -13.44 -6.98 -2.20
CA LYS A 250 -12.29 -7.79 -1.76
C LYS A 250 -11.38 -8.25 -2.92
N TYR A 251 -11.81 -8.05 -4.17
CA TYR A 251 -11.10 -8.48 -5.40
C TYR A 251 -11.35 -7.50 -6.55
N PRO A 252 -10.35 -7.22 -7.41
CA PRO A 252 -10.41 -6.11 -8.36
C PRO A 252 -11.52 -6.24 -9.42
N LEU A 253 -11.82 -7.46 -9.90
CA LEU A 253 -12.90 -7.67 -10.88
C LEU A 253 -14.29 -7.59 -10.25
N ALA A 254 -14.47 -8.14 -9.04
CA ALA A 254 -15.72 -8.02 -8.29
C ALA A 254 -16.04 -6.54 -7.95
N ILE A 255 -15.03 -5.80 -7.49
CA ILE A 255 -15.12 -4.34 -7.25
C ILE A 255 -15.54 -3.60 -8.53
N VAL A 256 -14.98 -3.95 -9.69
CA VAL A 256 -15.41 -3.37 -10.98
C VAL A 256 -16.85 -3.75 -11.32
N ASN A 257 -17.28 -5.00 -11.13
CA ASN A 257 -18.67 -5.39 -11.40
C ASN A 257 -19.65 -4.61 -10.52
N TRP A 258 -19.40 -4.58 -9.21
CA TRP A 258 -20.19 -3.85 -8.22
C TRP A 258 -20.25 -2.36 -8.56
N ALA A 259 -19.11 -1.72 -8.86
CA ALA A 259 -19.07 -0.31 -9.22
C ALA A 259 -19.93 0.00 -10.45
N LEU A 260 -19.93 -0.89 -11.44
CA LEU A 260 -20.77 -0.79 -12.65
C LEU A 260 -22.26 -1.02 -12.41
N GLU A 261 -22.68 -1.62 -11.29
CA GLU A 261 -24.09 -1.84 -10.94
C GLU A 261 -24.63 -0.77 -9.99
N VAL A 262 -23.81 -0.35 -9.04
CA VAL A 262 -24.23 0.46 -7.89
C VAL A 262 -23.88 1.93 -8.06
N LEU A 263 -22.67 2.24 -8.54
CA LEU A 263 -22.18 3.62 -8.69
C LEU A 263 -22.46 4.22 -10.07
N GLY A 264 -22.69 3.37 -11.08
CA GLY A 264 -23.14 3.76 -12.41
C GLY A 264 -22.03 4.11 -13.41
N ASP A 265 -22.34 5.04 -14.32
CA ASP A 265 -21.50 5.32 -15.49
C ASP A 265 -20.38 6.36 -15.21
N ARG A 266 -19.33 6.31 -16.05
CA ARG A 266 -18.21 7.27 -16.15
C ARG A 266 -17.23 7.32 -14.96
N LEU A 267 -17.20 6.29 -14.13
CA LEU A 267 -16.29 6.21 -12.98
C LEU A 267 -14.81 6.21 -13.42
N ARG A 268 -13.93 6.51 -12.45
CA ARG A 268 -12.46 6.45 -12.57
C ARG A 268 -11.93 5.54 -11.48
N ILE A 269 -11.17 4.51 -11.85
CA ILE A 269 -10.58 3.55 -10.89
C ILE A 269 -9.06 3.65 -10.96
N GLY A 270 -8.47 4.23 -9.91
CA GLY A 270 -7.02 4.28 -9.71
C GLY A 270 -6.46 2.92 -9.32
N TYR A 271 -5.39 2.48 -10.00
CA TYR A 271 -4.61 1.30 -9.63
C TYR A 271 -3.19 1.42 -10.23
N ASP A 272 -2.16 0.99 -9.51
CA ASP A 272 -0.74 1.14 -9.89
C ASP A 272 -0.43 0.60 -11.30
N ILE A 273 -1.09 -0.51 -11.66
CA ILE A 273 -1.03 -1.16 -12.97
C ILE A 273 -2.30 -0.94 -13.80
N GLY A 274 -3.04 0.14 -13.57
CA GLY A 274 -4.33 0.47 -14.18
C GLY A 274 -4.34 0.38 -15.71
N CYS A 275 -3.21 0.70 -16.36
CA CYS A 275 -2.98 0.52 -17.79
C CYS A 275 -3.16 -0.94 -18.26
N ALA A 276 -2.55 -1.90 -17.57
CA ALA A 276 -2.65 -3.33 -17.85
C ALA A 276 -3.98 -3.91 -17.31
N PHE A 277 -4.40 -3.46 -16.13
CA PHE A 277 -5.65 -3.89 -15.51
C PHE A 277 -6.88 -3.56 -16.38
N GLN A 278 -6.90 -2.40 -17.05
CA GLN A 278 -7.95 -2.09 -18.02
C GLN A 278 -7.99 -3.12 -19.17
N GLY A 279 -6.84 -3.57 -19.65
CA GLY A 279 -6.74 -4.67 -20.62
C GLY A 279 -7.32 -5.97 -20.09
N THR A 280 -7.05 -6.31 -18.82
CA THR A 280 -7.63 -7.47 -18.13
C THR A 280 -9.15 -7.36 -18.01
N VAL A 281 -9.69 -6.24 -17.53
CA VAL A 281 -11.16 -6.07 -17.44
C VAL A 281 -11.82 -6.21 -18.82
N MET A 282 -11.20 -5.64 -19.86
CA MET A 282 -11.70 -5.72 -21.24
C MET A 282 -11.64 -7.13 -21.86
N SER A 283 -10.83 -8.05 -21.33
CA SER A 283 -10.80 -9.45 -21.78
C SER A 283 -11.82 -10.36 -21.06
N THR A 284 -12.46 -9.88 -19.98
CA THR A 284 -13.51 -10.59 -19.25
C THR A 284 -14.93 -10.29 -19.78
N THR A 285 -15.92 -11.00 -19.23
CA THR A 285 -17.36 -10.72 -19.40
C THR A 285 -17.75 -9.27 -19.08
N LEU A 286 -17.04 -8.61 -18.15
CA LEU A 286 -17.26 -7.22 -17.77
C LEU A 286 -16.90 -6.21 -18.87
N GLY A 287 -16.04 -6.55 -19.83
CA GLY A 287 -15.49 -5.62 -20.82
C GLY A 287 -16.57 -4.85 -21.62
N LYS A 288 -17.69 -5.49 -21.97
CA LYS A 288 -18.82 -4.82 -22.66
C LYS A 288 -19.52 -3.79 -21.76
N LYS A 289 -19.69 -4.10 -20.47
CA LYS A 289 -20.33 -3.25 -19.45
C LYS A 289 -19.44 -2.06 -19.10
N PHE A 290 -18.15 -2.33 -18.91
CA PHE A 290 -17.09 -1.34 -18.70
C PHE A 290 -16.96 -0.35 -19.87
N ALA A 291 -16.93 -0.84 -21.11
CA ALA A 291 -16.88 0.03 -22.29
C ALA A 291 -18.17 0.87 -22.46
N LYS A 292 -19.35 0.27 -22.25
CA LYS A 292 -20.64 0.98 -22.35
C LYS A 292 -20.77 2.11 -21.33
N SER A 293 -20.39 1.84 -20.08
CA SER A 293 -20.43 2.83 -18.99
C SER A 293 -19.40 3.94 -19.12
N LYS A 294 -18.40 3.79 -20.01
CA LYS A 294 -17.24 4.69 -20.13
C LYS A 294 -16.43 4.80 -18.84
N LEU A 295 -16.41 3.72 -18.05
CA LEU A 295 -15.46 3.57 -16.95
C LEU A 295 -14.04 3.57 -17.52
N ARG A 296 -13.09 4.17 -16.78
CA ARG A 296 -11.67 4.19 -17.15
C ARG A 296 -10.82 3.84 -15.94
N SER A 297 -9.80 3.01 -16.13
CA SER A 297 -8.75 2.85 -15.12
C SER A 297 -7.62 3.83 -15.39
N CYS A 298 -7.00 4.30 -14.32
CA CYS A 298 -5.89 5.24 -14.33
C CYS A 298 -4.78 4.74 -13.40
N ILE A 299 -3.54 5.12 -13.68
CA ILE A 299 -2.42 4.92 -12.74
C ILE A 299 -2.45 6.02 -11.68
N ASN A 300 -1.89 5.81 -10.49
CA ASN A 300 -1.77 6.91 -9.53
C ASN A 300 -0.65 7.89 -9.94
N VAL A 301 -0.66 9.11 -9.41
CA VAL A 301 0.30 10.17 -9.82
C VAL A 301 1.75 9.83 -9.45
N TYR A 302 1.98 9.04 -8.40
CA TYR A 302 3.34 8.69 -7.96
C TYR A 302 3.97 7.63 -8.85
N HIS A 303 3.26 6.52 -9.02
CA HIS A 303 3.64 5.38 -9.83
C HIS A 303 3.57 5.68 -11.32
N GLY A 304 2.83 6.71 -11.74
CA GLY A 304 2.81 7.22 -13.10
C GLY A 304 4.21 7.39 -13.70
N TYR A 305 5.12 8.01 -12.96
CA TYR A 305 6.51 8.25 -13.39
C TYR A 305 7.37 6.97 -13.52
N VAL A 306 6.90 5.82 -13.02
CA VAL A 306 7.57 4.51 -13.15
C VAL A 306 7.13 3.78 -14.44
N HIS A 307 6.02 4.18 -15.06
CA HIS A 307 5.60 3.71 -16.38
C HIS A 307 6.36 4.44 -17.48
N ASN A 308 6.47 3.83 -18.67
CA ASN A 308 7.08 4.50 -19.81
C ASN A 308 6.23 5.71 -20.28
N PHE A 309 6.86 6.65 -21.00
CA PHE A 309 6.23 7.94 -21.29
C PHE A 309 4.94 7.82 -22.14
N ALA A 310 4.90 6.86 -23.07
CA ALA A 310 3.70 6.56 -23.86
C ALA A 310 2.51 6.13 -22.98
N CYS A 311 2.76 5.31 -21.95
CA CYS A 311 1.75 4.94 -20.96
C CYS A 311 1.32 6.15 -20.12
N GLN A 312 2.25 7.02 -19.71
CA GLN A 312 1.94 8.25 -18.97
C GLN A 312 1.01 9.18 -19.76
N CYS A 313 1.30 9.44 -21.04
CA CYS A 313 0.44 10.25 -21.93
C CYS A 313 -1.02 9.77 -21.95
N THR A 314 -1.25 8.47 -21.80
CA THR A 314 -2.58 7.85 -21.89
C THR A 314 -3.25 7.64 -20.53
N ASN A 315 -2.51 7.25 -19.49
CA ASN A 315 -3.09 6.68 -18.27
C ASN A 315 -2.85 7.52 -17.00
N HIS A 316 -2.01 8.56 -17.06
CA HIS A 316 -1.72 9.45 -15.94
C HIS A 316 -2.92 10.34 -15.59
N PRO A 317 -3.27 10.59 -14.30
CA PRO A 317 -4.48 11.33 -13.92
C PRO A 317 -4.58 12.74 -14.50
N ASN A 318 -3.46 13.48 -14.53
CA ASN A 318 -3.38 14.83 -15.14
C ASN A 318 -3.79 14.85 -16.62
N ASN A 319 -3.68 13.72 -17.32
CA ASN A 319 -4.00 13.57 -18.75
C ASN A 319 -5.43 13.06 -18.98
N ILE A 320 -6.23 12.91 -17.90
CA ILE A 320 -7.56 12.29 -17.94
C ILE A 320 -8.61 13.27 -17.40
N GLU A 321 -9.48 13.73 -18.31
CA GLU A 321 -10.63 14.56 -17.94
C GLU A 321 -11.52 13.85 -16.90
N GLY A 322 -11.89 14.60 -15.87
CA GLY A 322 -12.71 14.13 -14.74
C GLY A 322 -11.93 13.68 -13.49
N CYS A 323 -10.59 13.56 -13.55
CA CYS A 323 -9.78 13.25 -12.35
C CYS A 323 -9.57 14.48 -11.44
N GLY A 324 -9.66 15.71 -11.98
CA GLY A 324 -9.52 16.93 -11.18
C GLY A 324 -8.12 17.09 -10.57
N ILE A 325 -8.05 17.27 -9.25
CA ILE A 325 -6.80 17.39 -8.48
C ILE A 325 -6.43 16.10 -7.72
N GLU A 326 -7.12 14.99 -8.02
CA GLU A 326 -6.97 13.72 -7.32
C GLU A 326 -5.64 13.02 -7.66
N ASP A 327 -4.90 12.57 -6.64
CA ASP A 327 -3.59 11.93 -6.83
C ASP A 327 -3.64 10.39 -6.78
N LEU A 328 -4.78 9.84 -6.30
CA LEU A 328 -5.10 8.42 -6.19
C LEU A 328 -4.16 7.64 -5.25
N LYS A 329 -3.56 8.29 -4.25
CA LYS A 329 -2.63 7.65 -3.29
C LYS A 329 -3.27 7.14 -1.99
N THR A 330 -4.58 7.32 -1.81
CA THR A 330 -5.32 6.90 -0.61
C THR A 330 -4.98 5.48 -0.13
N MET A 331 -4.85 4.53 -1.07
CA MET A 331 -4.54 3.13 -0.75
C MET A 331 -3.14 2.95 -0.15
N GLU A 332 -2.13 3.71 -0.56
CA GLU A 332 -0.78 3.66 0.03
C GLU A 332 -0.82 4.04 1.53
N GLN A 333 -1.55 5.10 1.86
CA GLN A 333 -1.72 5.56 3.25
C GLN A 333 -2.50 4.55 4.08
N PHE A 334 -3.57 3.99 3.51
CA PHE A 334 -4.41 3.00 4.17
C PHE A 334 -3.67 1.70 4.46
N VAL A 335 -2.97 1.13 3.47
CA VAL A 335 -2.14 -0.08 3.65
C VAL A 335 -1.00 0.18 4.63
N SER A 336 -0.42 1.38 4.63
CA SER A 336 0.57 1.78 5.64
C SER A 336 -0.02 1.72 7.06
N ALA A 337 -1.21 2.27 7.27
CA ALA A 337 -1.91 2.24 8.55
C ALA A 337 -2.34 0.81 8.98
N SER A 338 -2.76 -0.03 8.04
CA SER A 338 -3.20 -1.41 8.33
C SER A 338 -2.09 -2.29 8.89
N ASN A 339 -0.81 -1.97 8.65
CA ASN A 339 0.33 -2.67 9.28
C ASN A 339 0.27 -2.67 10.81
N ALA A 340 -0.48 -1.75 11.45
CA ALA A 340 -0.72 -1.76 12.89
C ALA A 340 -1.48 -3.01 13.37
N THR A 341 -2.22 -3.70 12.51
CA THR A 341 -2.93 -4.96 12.82
C THR A 341 -2.00 -6.18 12.77
N ALA A 342 -0.93 -6.12 11.98
CA ALA A 342 -0.09 -7.27 11.60
C ALA A 342 0.46 -8.06 12.80
N SER A 343 0.84 -7.38 13.89
CA SER A 343 1.38 -8.03 15.10
C SER A 343 0.33 -8.86 15.85
N SER A 344 -0.94 -8.46 15.79
CA SER A 344 -2.04 -9.15 16.48
C SER A 344 -2.62 -10.28 15.64
N ILE A 345 -2.61 -10.15 14.30
CA ILE A 345 -3.28 -11.08 13.40
C ILE A 345 -2.37 -12.19 12.85
N ARG A 346 -1.03 -12.03 12.87
CA ARG A 346 -0.08 -13.00 12.25
C ARG A 346 -0.16 -14.43 12.78
N TYR A 347 -0.60 -14.63 14.03
CA TYR A 347 -0.62 -15.94 14.70
C TYR A 347 -2.01 -16.28 15.28
N THR A 348 -3.06 -15.62 14.78
CA THR A 348 -4.42 -15.79 15.30
C THR A 348 -5.26 -16.67 14.37
N LEU A 349 -6.40 -17.16 14.86
CA LEU A 349 -7.35 -17.94 14.05
C LEU A 349 -8.00 -17.05 12.97
N LYS A 350 -8.36 -17.63 11.82
CA LYS A 350 -9.02 -16.92 10.70
C LYS A 350 -10.20 -16.04 11.14
N TYR A 351 -10.99 -16.51 12.09
CA TYR A 351 -12.08 -15.74 12.71
C TYR A 351 -11.57 -14.45 13.38
N HIS A 352 -10.59 -14.55 14.28
CA HIS A 352 -9.99 -13.39 14.96
C HIS A 352 -9.18 -12.49 14.03
N TRP A 353 -8.65 -13.04 12.93
CA TRP A 353 -7.96 -12.28 11.88
C TRP A 353 -8.93 -11.31 11.20
N HIS A 354 -10.07 -11.82 10.71
CA HIS A 354 -11.13 -10.97 10.16
C HIS A 354 -11.69 -10.00 11.21
N MET A 355 -11.93 -10.45 12.45
CA MET A 355 -12.47 -9.62 13.55
C MET A 355 -11.60 -8.40 13.87
N LEU A 356 -10.28 -8.58 13.97
CA LEU A 356 -9.37 -7.48 14.28
C LEU A 356 -9.19 -6.52 13.09
N LEU A 357 -9.29 -7.03 11.85
CA LEU A 357 -9.31 -6.20 10.65
C LEU A 357 -10.62 -5.39 10.54
N ASP A 358 -11.77 -6.01 10.78
CA ASP A 358 -13.08 -5.35 10.80
C ASP A 358 -13.11 -4.19 11.81
N LEU A 359 -12.65 -4.43 13.05
CA LEU A 359 -12.56 -3.38 14.06
C LEU A 359 -11.65 -2.22 13.62
N PHE A 360 -10.52 -2.51 12.96
CA PHE A 360 -9.65 -1.47 12.39
C PHE A 360 -10.35 -0.69 11.28
N LEU A 361 -11.00 -1.39 10.33
CA LEU A 361 -11.72 -0.82 9.20
C LEU A 361 -12.84 0.11 9.65
N GLN A 362 -13.71 -0.37 10.55
CA GLN A 362 -14.79 0.42 11.15
C GLN A 362 -14.29 1.73 11.79
N GLN A 363 -13.09 1.74 12.37
CA GLN A 363 -12.53 2.94 12.97
C GLN A 363 -11.85 3.85 11.94
N SER A 364 -11.21 3.26 10.92
CA SER A 364 -10.63 3.99 9.79
C SER A 364 -11.71 4.82 9.08
N ASP A 365 -12.84 4.19 8.71
CA ASP A 365 -13.94 4.89 8.06
C ASP A 365 -14.57 5.97 8.94
N LYS A 366 -14.75 5.71 10.25
CA LYS A 366 -15.26 6.72 11.19
C LYS A 366 -14.33 7.93 11.29
N ASP A 367 -13.02 7.70 11.31
CA ASP A 367 -12.04 8.79 11.36
C ASP A 367 -12.01 9.54 10.01
N LYS A 368 -12.06 8.87 8.87
CA LYS A 368 -12.14 9.51 7.54
C LYS A 368 -13.45 10.29 7.35
N TYR A 369 -14.59 9.71 7.72
CA TYR A 369 -15.90 10.38 7.72
C TYR A 369 -15.91 11.63 8.60
N SER A 370 -15.27 11.59 9.77
CA SER A 370 -15.15 12.76 10.65
C SER A 370 -14.31 13.91 10.03
N HIS A 371 -13.33 13.57 9.19
CA HIS A 371 -12.48 14.53 8.49
C HIS A 371 -13.02 14.96 7.12
N LEU A 372 -14.07 14.29 6.60
CA LEU A 372 -14.62 14.49 5.26
C LEU A 372 -14.91 15.97 4.92
N GLY A 373 -15.57 16.69 5.84
CA GLY A 373 -15.88 18.10 5.65
C GLY A 373 -14.65 19.01 5.55
N LEU A 374 -13.56 18.67 6.27
CA LEU A 374 -12.29 19.40 6.19
C LEU A 374 -11.54 19.09 4.89
N MET A 375 -11.51 17.81 4.50
CA MET A 375 -10.90 17.36 3.23
C MET A 375 -11.58 18.01 2.03
N ILE A 376 -12.92 17.95 1.92
CA ILE A 376 -13.67 18.62 0.85
C ILE A 376 -13.41 20.14 0.83
N GLN A 377 -13.41 20.79 2.00
CA GLN A 377 -13.13 22.23 2.10
C GLN A 377 -11.70 22.58 1.63
N ASN A 378 -10.70 21.77 1.99
CA ASN A 378 -9.31 21.99 1.62
C ASN A 378 -9.11 21.77 0.11
N ASN A 379 -9.63 20.68 -0.44
CA ASN A 379 -9.56 20.37 -1.87
C ASN A 379 -10.26 21.46 -2.71
N TYR A 380 -11.42 21.96 -2.26
CA TYR A 380 -12.11 23.07 -2.91
C TYR A 380 -11.28 24.38 -2.89
N ARG A 381 -10.69 24.73 -1.74
CA ARG A 381 -9.78 25.91 -1.65
C ARG A 381 -8.54 25.75 -2.52
N GLN A 382 -7.96 24.55 -2.57
CA GLN A 382 -6.80 24.24 -3.42
C GLN A 382 -7.15 24.42 -4.89
N ALA A 383 -8.29 23.87 -5.35
CA ALA A 383 -8.77 24.04 -6.71
C ALA A 383 -9.00 25.52 -7.06
N LEU A 384 -9.63 26.30 -6.17
CA LEU A 384 -9.80 27.75 -6.38
C LEU A 384 -8.46 28.49 -6.47
N ASN A 385 -7.50 28.17 -5.60
CA ASN A 385 -6.17 28.78 -5.62
C ASN A 385 -5.42 28.46 -6.93
N ILE A 386 -5.48 27.21 -7.40
CA ILE A 386 -4.90 26.78 -8.68
C ILE A 386 -5.54 27.57 -9.83
N ILE A 387 -6.87 27.66 -9.87
CA ILE A 387 -7.58 28.45 -10.91
C ILE A 387 -7.14 29.92 -10.85
N GLN A 388 -7.10 30.53 -9.67
CA GLN A 388 -6.75 31.95 -9.51
C GLN A 388 -5.28 32.26 -9.86
N GLN A 389 -4.34 31.36 -9.55
CA GLN A 389 -2.90 31.61 -9.72
C GLN A 389 -2.36 31.08 -11.05
N SER A 390 -2.73 29.85 -11.45
CA SER A 390 -2.19 29.19 -12.63
C SER A 390 -2.87 29.60 -13.92
N THR A 391 -4.14 30.04 -13.89
CA THR A 391 -4.84 30.45 -15.13
C THR A 391 -4.24 31.71 -15.76
N PRO A 392 -4.00 32.82 -15.02
CA PRO A 392 -3.36 34.01 -15.59
C PRO A 392 -1.92 33.71 -16.06
N LEU A 393 -1.17 32.91 -15.30
CA LEU A 393 0.19 32.50 -15.67
C LEU A 393 0.20 31.69 -16.98
N LEU A 394 -0.76 30.79 -17.17
CA LEU A 394 -0.92 30.02 -18.40
C LEU A 394 -1.30 30.93 -19.58
N ASP A 395 -2.21 31.88 -19.38
CA ASP A 395 -2.60 32.83 -20.43
C ASP A 395 -1.44 33.75 -20.84
N ASP A 396 -0.62 34.23 -19.89
CA ASP A 396 0.60 35.00 -20.17
C ASP A 396 1.64 34.18 -20.97
N ILE A 397 1.82 32.89 -20.64
CA ILE A 397 2.72 31.98 -21.36
C ILE A 397 2.21 31.71 -22.77
N LEU A 398 0.92 31.41 -22.93
CA LEU A 398 0.29 31.19 -24.23
C LEU A 398 0.39 32.43 -25.12
N GLN A 399 0.17 33.63 -24.56
CA GLN A 399 0.34 34.88 -25.29
C GLN A 399 1.79 35.12 -25.74
N GLN A 400 2.78 34.80 -24.89
CA GLN A 400 4.20 34.91 -25.25
C GLN A 400 4.62 33.90 -26.33
N MET A 401 4.06 32.69 -26.31
CA MET A 401 4.29 31.65 -27.31
C MET A 401 3.51 31.87 -28.61
N GLY A 402 2.51 32.77 -28.62
CA GLY A 402 1.58 32.95 -29.74
C GLY A 402 0.63 31.77 -29.94
N ALA A 403 0.44 30.95 -28.91
CA ALA A 403 -0.38 29.74 -28.90
C ALA A 403 -1.75 29.99 -28.24
N LYS A 404 -2.68 29.07 -28.45
CA LYS A 404 -4.01 29.04 -27.84
C LYS A 404 -4.16 27.82 -26.93
N ARG A 405 -5.26 27.79 -26.17
CA ARG A 405 -5.55 26.66 -25.28
C ARG A 405 -5.86 25.37 -26.05
N GLU A 406 -6.48 25.47 -27.23
CA GLU A 406 -6.77 24.32 -28.11
C GLU A 406 -5.49 23.69 -28.70
N ASP A 407 -4.39 24.44 -28.76
CA ASP A 407 -3.09 23.90 -29.19
C ASP A 407 -2.52 22.95 -28.12
N LEU A 408 -2.88 23.10 -26.84
CA LEU A 408 -2.43 22.23 -25.75
C LEU A 408 -2.96 20.79 -25.90
N ASP A 409 -4.26 20.65 -26.21
CA ASP A 409 -4.88 19.34 -26.48
C ASP A 409 -4.24 18.67 -27.71
N THR A 410 -3.89 19.48 -28.71
CA THR A 410 -3.19 19.03 -29.92
C THR A 410 -1.77 18.55 -29.59
N TRP A 411 -1.00 19.32 -28.82
CA TRP A 411 0.34 18.94 -28.38
C TRP A 411 0.34 17.68 -27.50
N GLN A 412 -0.68 17.50 -26.65
CA GLN A 412 -0.84 16.27 -25.87
C GLN A 412 -1.07 15.05 -26.78
N HIS A 413 -1.84 15.21 -27.87
CA HIS A 413 -2.04 14.16 -28.86
C HIS A 413 -0.77 13.86 -29.67
N ASP A 414 -0.11 14.91 -30.18
CA ASP A 414 1.15 14.81 -30.94
C ASP A 414 2.25 14.14 -30.09
N GLN A 415 2.33 14.50 -28.81
CA GLN A 415 3.24 13.89 -27.84
C GLN A 415 2.92 12.40 -27.64
N ALA A 416 1.66 12.05 -27.41
CA ALA A 416 1.24 10.64 -27.27
C ALA A 416 1.58 9.82 -28.53
N GLN A 417 1.36 10.38 -29.72
CA GLN A 417 1.70 9.75 -31.00
C GLN A 417 3.22 9.59 -31.17
N TYR A 418 4.00 10.64 -30.90
CA TYR A 418 5.46 10.61 -30.98
C TYR A 418 6.04 9.49 -30.10
N PHE A 419 5.66 9.44 -28.81
CA PHE A 419 6.14 8.42 -27.88
C PHE A 419 5.63 7.01 -28.20
N ALA A 420 4.47 6.86 -28.84
CA ALA A 420 4.02 5.56 -29.37
C ALA A 420 4.85 5.07 -30.57
N THR A 421 5.53 5.97 -31.29
CA THR A 421 6.38 5.62 -32.45
C THR A 421 7.88 5.56 -32.15
N LEU A 422 8.31 5.96 -30.95
CA LEU A 422 9.72 6.12 -30.58
C LEU A 422 10.54 4.81 -30.60
N GLY A 423 9.89 3.65 -30.48
CA GLY A 423 10.54 2.33 -30.47
C GLY A 423 11.18 1.88 -31.79
N LYS A 424 11.20 2.73 -32.82
CA LYS A 424 12.01 2.55 -34.03
C LYS A 424 13.01 3.69 -34.15
N GLU A 425 14.07 3.66 -33.35
CA GLU A 425 15.26 4.44 -33.65
C GLU A 425 15.69 4.14 -35.09
N PRO A 426 15.85 5.16 -35.95
CA PRO A 426 16.44 4.93 -37.26
C PRO A 426 17.88 4.46 -37.06
N GLU A 427 18.32 3.42 -37.78
CA GLU A 427 19.65 2.79 -37.64
C GLU A 427 20.83 3.80 -37.70
N ALA A 428 20.59 4.99 -38.25
CA ALA A 428 21.50 6.12 -38.30
C ALA A 428 21.82 6.80 -36.95
N ASP A 429 21.11 6.51 -35.84
CA ASP A 429 21.30 7.19 -34.55
C ASP A 429 22.22 6.46 -33.55
N ILE A 430 22.32 5.13 -33.58
CA ILE A 430 23.18 4.35 -32.65
C ILE A 430 24.63 4.86 -32.68
N HIS A 431 25.17 5.16 -33.87
CA HIS A 431 26.51 5.72 -34.01
C HIS A 431 26.64 7.16 -33.51
N LYS A 432 25.57 7.95 -33.51
CA LYS A 432 25.58 9.32 -32.96
C LYS A 432 25.47 9.31 -31.45
N VAL A 433 24.64 8.44 -30.88
CA VAL A 433 24.55 8.24 -29.43
C VAL A 433 25.91 7.81 -28.89
N ALA A 434 26.51 6.77 -29.46
CA ALA A 434 27.85 6.32 -29.07
C ALA A 434 28.93 7.41 -29.20
N TYR A 435 28.87 8.26 -30.24
CA TYR A 435 29.77 9.41 -30.38
C TYR A 435 29.55 10.47 -29.28
N VAL A 436 28.30 10.79 -28.95
CA VAL A 436 27.98 11.75 -27.86
C VAL A 436 28.40 11.19 -26.50
N GLU A 437 28.22 9.90 -26.25
CA GLU A 437 28.70 9.23 -25.03
C GLU A 437 30.23 9.28 -24.91
N LEU A 438 30.96 8.97 -25.99
CA LEU A 438 32.41 9.10 -26.06
C LEU A 438 32.89 10.55 -25.79
N LEU A 439 32.19 11.56 -26.31
CA LEU A 439 32.49 12.97 -26.03
C LEU A 439 32.27 13.33 -24.55
N GLN A 440 31.19 12.85 -23.93
CA GLN A 440 30.92 13.05 -22.50
C GLN A 440 31.98 12.38 -21.62
N GLU A 441 32.39 11.16 -21.96
CA GLU A 441 33.49 10.47 -21.28
C GLU A 441 34.82 11.22 -21.43
N MET A 442 35.11 11.75 -22.63
CA MET A 442 36.32 12.53 -22.89
C MET A 442 36.33 13.82 -22.06
N GLU A 443 35.22 14.56 -22.00
CA GLU A 443 35.11 15.80 -21.20
C GLU A 443 35.28 15.51 -19.70
N ALA A 444 34.71 14.41 -19.19
CA ALA A 444 34.90 13.95 -17.82
C ALA A 444 36.36 13.56 -17.53
N ALA A 445 37.01 12.84 -18.46
CA ALA A 445 38.42 12.47 -18.36
C ALA A 445 39.35 13.70 -18.39
N GLU A 446 39.03 14.73 -19.20
CA GLU A 446 39.79 15.97 -19.27
C GLU A 446 39.71 16.77 -17.96
N LYS A 447 38.50 16.96 -17.42
CA LYS A 447 38.27 17.58 -16.11
C LYS A 447 39.06 16.86 -15.01
N ALA A 448 39.06 15.53 -15.01
CA ALA A 448 39.82 14.71 -14.08
C ALA A 448 41.35 14.87 -14.28
N ALA A 449 41.85 14.87 -15.53
CA ALA A 449 43.27 15.02 -15.84
C ALA A 449 43.81 16.38 -15.40
N ASN A 450 43.05 17.45 -15.66
CA ASN A 450 43.37 18.81 -15.24
C ASN A 450 43.42 18.93 -13.70
N SER A 451 42.43 18.36 -13.00
CA SER A 451 42.38 18.35 -11.53
C SER A 451 43.56 17.58 -10.91
N LYS A 452 43.85 16.36 -11.38
CA LYS A 452 44.98 15.54 -10.88
C LYS A 452 46.34 16.15 -11.21
N THR A 453 46.48 16.79 -12.37
CA THR A 453 47.71 17.50 -12.75
C THR A 453 47.94 18.71 -11.85
N LYS A 454 46.90 19.52 -11.59
CA LYS A 454 46.98 20.64 -10.62
C LYS A 454 47.33 20.15 -9.21
N GLY A 455 46.74 19.04 -8.76
CA GLY A 455 47.07 18.40 -7.50
C GLY A 455 48.54 17.98 -7.40
N PHE A 456 49.08 17.33 -8.44
CA PHE A 456 50.51 16.97 -8.50
C PHE A 456 51.43 18.21 -8.50
N LEU A 457 51.12 19.24 -9.29
CA LEU A 457 51.91 20.47 -9.33
C LEU A 457 51.89 21.22 -7.99
N SER A 458 50.79 21.14 -7.22
CA SER A 458 50.71 21.73 -5.89
C SER A 458 51.57 21.05 -4.81
N THR A 459 52.17 19.90 -5.10
CA THR A 459 53.10 19.19 -4.19
C THR A 459 54.58 19.52 -4.42
N VAL A 460 54.90 20.45 -5.32
CA VAL A 460 56.28 20.96 -5.48
C VAL A 460 56.60 21.92 -4.32
N PRO A 461 57.65 21.69 -3.52
CA PRO A 461 58.08 22.63 -2.47
C PRO A 461 58.49 23.99 -3.05
N GLY A 462 58.12 25.08 -2.37
CA GLY A 462 58.46 26.45 -2.82
C GLY A 462 59.93 26.83 -2.60
N ASP A 463 60.64 26.01 -1.82
CA ASP A 463 62.00 26.13 -1.32
C ASP A 463 62.91 25.01 -1.88
N TRP A 464 62.65 24.54 -3.09
CA TRP A 464 63.42 23.49 -3.76
C TRP A 464 64.88 23.90 -4.01
N ASP A 465 65.76 23.49 -3.09
CA ASP A 465 67.21 23.65 -3.17
C ASP A 465 67.88 22.27 -3.40
N PRO A 466 68.45 22.00 -4.59
CA PRO A 466 69.14 20.74 -4.89
C PRO A 466 70.35 20.43 -4.00
N SER A 467 70.86 21.40 -3.23
CA SER A 467 72.03 21.23 -2.36
C SER A 467 71.68 20.75 -0.94
N GLN A 468 70.40 20.79 -0.54
CA GLN A 468 69.97 20.33 0.79
C GLN A 468 69.45 18.88 0.76
N GLY A 469 70.21 17.98 1.38
CA GLY A 469 69.81 16.58 1.53
C GLY A 469 68.57 16.44 2.44
N GLY A 470 67.41 16.16 1.85
CA GLY A 470 66.11 16.22 2.52
C GLY A 470 65.92 15.21 3.66
N GLN A 471 65.43 15.70 4.81
CA GLN A 471 65.19 14.90 6.01
C GLN A 471 63.89 14.07 6.00
N THR A 472 63.03 14.23 4.98
CA THR A 472 61.67 13.65 4.88
C THR A 472 61.46 12.70 3.69
N TYR A 473 62.55 12.29 3.03
CA TYR A 473 62.57 11.55 1.75
C TYR A 473 61.51 10.44 1.61
N ASN A 474 61.41 9.49 2.55
CA ASN A 474 60.54 8.32 2.40
C ASN A 474 59.03 8.63 2.45
N GLY A 475 58.61 9.61 3.26
CA GLY A 475 57.18 9.96 3.42
C GLY A 475 56.65 10.76 2.23
N GLU A 476 57.44 11.72 1.75
CA GLU A 476 57.11 12.54 0.58
C GLU A 476 57.18 11.75 -0.72
N LEU A 477 58.14 10.82 -0.84
CA LEU A 477 58.28 9.97 -2.02
C LEU A 477 57.04 9.08 -2.22
N SER A 478 56.53 8.42 -1.18
CA SER A 478 55.30 7.62 -1.28
C SER A 478 54.08 8.43 -1.74
N ARG A 479 53.88 9.62 -1.16
CA ARG A 479 52.79 10.55 -1.53
C ARG A 479 52.92 11.04 -2.99
N THR A 480 54.14 11.39 -3.40
CA THR A 480 54.44 11.88 -4.76
C THR A 480 54.29 10.78 -5.80
N TRP A 481 54.70 9.55 -5.50
CA TRP A 481 54.46 8.39 -6.38
C TRP A 481 52.97 8.10 -6.55
N LYS A 482 52.18 8.11 -5.48
CA LYS A 482 50.73 7.90 -5.58
C LYS A 482 50.07 8.94 -6.48
N LEU A 483 50.36 10.23 -6.28
CA LEU A 483 49.84 11.32 -7.11
C LEU A 483 50.33 11.24 -8.57
N LYS A 484 51.58 10.81 -8.80
CA LYS A 484 52.13 10.58 -10.14
C LYS A 484 51.40 9.44 -10.86
N THR A 485 51.17 8.31 -10.19
CA THR A 485 50.45 7.16 -10.75
C THR A 485 48.99 7.51 -11.06
N GLU A 486 48.29 8.18 -10.14
CA GLU A 486 46.92 8.66 -10.38
C GLU A 486 46.86 9.62 -11.58
N ARG A 487 47.81 10.56 -11.70
CA ARG A 487 47.90 11.46 -12.86
C ARG A 487 48.16 10.68 -14.16
N GLN A 488 49.10 9.74 -14.16
CA GLN A 488 49.44 8.95 -15.34
C GLN A 488 48.26 8.13 -15.86
N TRP A 489 47.51 7.48 -14.96
CA TRP A 489 46.33 6.69 -15.35
C TRP A 489 45.23 7.55 -15.98
N VAL A 490 44.89 8.70 -15.38
CA VAL A 490 43.86 9.59 -15.96
C VAL A 490 44.30 10.20 -17.29
N CYS A 491 45.57 10.60 -17.42
CA CYS A 491 46.11 11.07 -18.70
C CYS A 491 46.15 9.97 -19.78
N GLN A 492 46.36 8.70 -19.40
CA GLN A 492 46.27 7.57 -20.33
C GLN A 492 44.82 7.34 -20.79
N LYS A 493 43.83 7.36 -19.87
CA LYS A 493 42.40 7.25 -20.24
C LYS A 493 41.98 8.39 -21.18
N LEU A 494 42.40 9.63 -20.91
CA LEU A 494 42.13 10.76 -21.81
C LEU A 494 42.72 10.53 -23.21
N ASN A 495 43.99 10.17 -23.31
CA ASN A 495 44.65 9.90 -24.59
C ASN A 495 44.02 8.72 -25.37
N GLN A 496 43.42 7.75 -24.68
CA GLN A 496 42.67 6.66 -25.30
C GLN A 496 41.34 7.18 -25.86
N LEU A 497 40.52 7.83 -25.03
CA LEU A 497 39.23 8.39 -25.44
C LEU A 497 39.37 9.40 -26.60
N THR A 498 40.40 10.26 -26.57
CA THR A 498 40.67 11.19 -27.68
C THR A 498 40.96 10.44 -29.00
N ARG A 499 41.59 9.26 -28.97
CA ARG A 499 41.79 8.45 -30.20
C ARG A 499 40.49 7.83 -30.67
N GLU A 500 39.71 7.25 -29.76
CA GLU A 500 38.41 6.64 -30.06
C GLU A 500 37.42 7.67 -30.63
N VAL A 501 37.40 8.89 -30.08
CA VAL A 501 36.67 10.04 -30.62
C VAL A 501 37.15 10.40 -32.03
N ILE A 502 38.46 10.57 -32.27
CA ILE A 502 39.00 10.91 -33.60
C ILE A 502 38.69 9.80 -34.64
N GLU A 503 38.81 8.53 -34.26
CA GLU A 503 38.45 7.40 -35.14
C GLU A 503 36.95 7.41 -35.47
N MET A 504 36.10 7.80 -34.52
CA MET A 504 34.66 7.94 -34.74
C MET A 504 34.32 9.16 -35.62
N GLU A 505 34.94 10.32 -35.40
CA GLU A 505 34.79 11.54 -36.22
C GLU A 505 35.16 11.27 -37.69
N LEU A 506 36.32 10.63 -37.92
CA LEU A 506 36.78 10.23 -39.25
C LEU A 506 35.81 9.27 -39.94
N LYS A 507 35.23 8.33 -39.18
CA LYS A 507 34.26 7.35 -39.71
C LYS A 507 32.88 7.95 -39.97
N MET A 508 32.49 8.97 -39.21
CA MET A 508 31.22 9.70 -39.37
C MET A 508 31.30 10.88 -40.35
N GLY A 509 32.50 11.22 -40.84
CA GLY A 509 32.71 12.36 -41.74
C GLY A 509 32.56 13.72 -41.05
N ILE A 510 32.76 13.77 -39.73
CA ILE A 510 32.69 15.01 -38.94
C ILE A 510 34.04 15.71 -39.09
N THR A 511 34.04 16.89 -39.74
CA THR A 511 35.20 17.78 -39.77
C THR A 511 35.15 18.73 -38.59
N THR A 512 36.05 18.53 -37.63
CA THR A 512 36.31 19.38 -36.47
C THR A 512 37.19 20.60 -36.79
#